data_AF-A0A0P4WIX0-F1
#
_entry.id   AF-A0A0P4WIX0-F1
#
_cell.length_a   1.000
_cell.length_b   1.000
_cell.length_c   1.000
_cell.angle_alpha   90.00
_cell.angle_beta   90.00
_cell.angle_gamma   90.00
#
_symmetry.space_group_name_H-M   'P 1'
#
loop_
_entity.id
_entity.type
_entity.pdbx_description
1 polymer ?
#
loop_
_entity_poly.entity_id
_entity_poly.type
_entity_poly.pdbx_seq_one_letter_code
_entity_poly.pdbx_strand_id
1 'polypeptide(L)'
;MSLLGLVDRLLLKRPVTFLGRDDQYLLRDGKRGKGGFEKIGSDHEAPPLCLRDYLSYDEMKLSALLSVSSASFFVNDGSRKNQGVPGARGSFQDSGVIVGMVGARLKKAGYMEWQDCVVTPKQNTRQAGYGSSRDGHHLQHLWARMWDVTLPVWEGEGPTVGDDFLLVNKTTRLNVAVYKARMQLAAETLLGEAKSRAVAAGLRAYVHVVGLGLGVWRASPRQDALFVEAWGDAIRATDVTHVAHIDFSWIGAEECHGVRDGEVFPGTQVVVHFSKRSLHDPVPAGTLLVVSYAWDGNSMPGNEYWIGKLASTGDGAAACSSGVAELHNAYINPNVRGSNLHVAGPWGVMHVAEYASRVLR
;
A
#
# COMPACT_ATOMS: atom_id res chain seq x y z
N MET A 1 -15.54 -12.09 16.13
CA MET A 1 -15.67 -11.46 14.80
C MET A 1 -15.16 -12.46 13.76
N SER A 2 -15.85 -12.68 12.65
CA SER A 2 -15.34 -13.54 11.57
C SER A 2 -14.28 -12.79 10.73
N LEU A 3 -13.52 -13.50 9.88
CA LEU A 3 -12.59 -12.87 8.93
C LEU A 3 -13.30 -11.85 8.03
N LEU A 4 -14.46 -12.21 7.47
CA LEU A 4 -15.21 -11.31 6.59
C LEU A 4 -15.71 -10.08 7.36
N GLY A 5 -16.18 -10.27 8.60
CA GLY A 5 -16.58 -9.17 9.48
C GLY A 5 -15.42 -8.25 9.88
N LEU A 6 -14.20 -8.81 10.01
CA LEU A 6 -13.00 -8.02 10.19
C LEU A 6 -12.71 -7.17 8.95
N VAL A 7 -12.77 -7.75 7.75
CA VAL A 7 -12.57 -6.98 6.51
C VAL A 7 -13.63 -5.86 6.35
N ASP A 8 -14.91 -6.15 6.62
CA ASP A 8 -15.97 -5.13 6.64
C ASP A 8 -15.62 -3.99 7.60
N ARG A 9 -15.12 -4.33 8.79
CA ARG A 9 -14.69 -3.36 9.79
C ARG A 9 -13.52 -2.51 9.30
N LEU A 10 -12.49 -3.12 8.73
CA LEU A 10 -11.30 -2.42 8.20
C LEU A 10 -11.67 -1.45 7.07
N LEU A 11 -12.70 -1.75 6.28
CA LEU A 11 -13.17 -0.87 5.20
C LEU A 11 -14.10 0.24 5.72
N LEU A 12 -15.05 -0.08 6.62
CA LEU A 12 -16.11 0.85 7.02
C LEU A 12 -15.72 1.78 8.17
N LYS A 13 -14.85 1.36 9.09
CA LYS A 13 -14.57 2.13 10.32
C LYS A 13 -13.46 3.17 10.15
N ARG A 14 -13.23 3.64 8.92
CA ARG A 14 -12.27 4.71 8.62
C ARG A 14 -12.93 6.09 8.72
N PRO A 15 -12.21 7.14 9.18
CA PRO A 15 -12.62 8.52 8.94
C PRO A 15 -12.66 8.81 7.43
N VAL A 16 -13.29 9.92 7.05
CA VAL A 16 -13.35 10.37 5.65
C VAL A 16 -11.95 10.75 5.17
N THR A 17 -11.24 11.52 5.98
CA THR A 17 -9.87 11.95 5.72
C THR A 17 -8.99 11.62 6.92
N PHE A 18 -7.76 11.20 6.66
CA PHE A 18 -6.73 10.95 7.66
C PHE A 18 -5.35 11.14 7.04
N LEU A 19 -4.61 12.16 7.46
CA LEU A 19 -3.37 12.56 6.80
C LEU A 19 -2.35 13.20 7.73
N GLY A 20 -1.10 13.24 7.25
CA GLY A 20 0.01 13.90 7.93
C GLY A 20 0.48 13.17 9.19
N ARG A 21 1.61 13.61 9.75
CA ARG A 21 2.22 12.99 10.95
C ARG A 21 1.42 13.17 12.23
N ASP A 22 0.58 14.21 12.27
CA ASP A 22 -0.22 14.59 13.44
C ASP A 22 -1.64 13.98 13.40
N ASP A 23 -1.92 13.08 12.45
CA ASP A 23 -3.21 12.44 12.26
C ASP A 23 -4.34 13.46 12.11
N GLN A 24 -4.20 14.42 11.19
CA GLN A 24 -5.31 15.34 10.89
C GLN A 24 -6.44 14.54 10.25
N TYR A 25 -7.67 14.75 10.71
CA TYR A 25 -8.81 13.95 10.27
C TYR A 25 -10.07 14.78 9.97
N LEU A 26 -10.91 14.20 9.12
CA LEU A 26 -12.32 14.53 8.95
C LEU A 26 -13.13 13.26 9.24
N LEU A 27 -13.97 13.29 10.26
CA LEU A 27 -14.85 12.20 10.63
C LEU A 27 -16.09 12.15 9.70
N ARG A 28 -16.76 11.00 9.69
CA ARG A 28 -17.97 10.76 8.88
C ARG A 28 -19.15 11.66 9.27
N ASP A 29 -19.16 12.20 10.49
CA ASP A 29 -20.15 13.19 10.97
C ASP A 29 -19.73 14.65 10.69
N GLY A 30 -18.64 14.86 9.94
CA GLY A 30 -18.13 16.18 9.57
C GLY A 30 -17.19 16.82 10.60
N LYS A 31 -17.00 16.23 11.78
CA LYS A 31 -16.06 16.77 12.78
C LYS A 31 -14.62 16.67 12.31
N ARG A 32 -13.84 17.71 12.62
CA ARG A 32 -12.41 17.78 12.30
C ARG A 32 -11.58 17.77 13.57
N GLY A 33 -10.36 17.28 13.48
CA GLY A 33 -9.42 17.30 14.59
C GLY A 33 -8.05 16.78 14.19
N LYS A 34 -7.20 16.55 15.19
CA LYS A 34 -5.89 15.90 15.01
C LYS A 34 -5.55 15.01 16.20
N GLY A 35 -4.86 13.90 15.96
CA GLY A 35 -4.41 12.96 16.98
C GLY A 35 -5.55 12.23 17.70
N GLY A 36 -5.23 11.52 18.78
CA GLY A 36 -6.22 10.85 19.65
C GLY A 36 -6.56 9.43 19.22
N PHE A 37 -6.23 9.04 17.98
CA PHE A 37 -6.40 7.67 17.49
C PHE A 37 -5.55 6.65 18.26
N GLU A 38 -4.46 7.08 18.90
CA GLU A 38 -3.63 6.26 19.80
C GLU A 38 -4.39 5.72 21.01
N LYS A 39 -5.49 6.37 21.38
CA LYS A 39 -6.31 6.00 22.55
C LYS A 39 -7.43 5.03 22.20
N ILE A 40 -7.77 4.87 20.91
CA ILE A 40 -8.90 4.04 20.48
C ILE A 40 -8.63 2.58 20.84
N GLY A 41 -9.58 1.96 21.56
CA GLY A 41 -9.43 0.60 22.07
C GLY A 41 -8.66 0.46 23.39
N SER A 42 -8.27 1.58 24.02
CA SER A 42 -7.73 1.60 25.39
C SER A 42 -8.76 2.09 26.40
N ASP A 43 -8.47 1.95 27.69
CA ASP A 43 -9.28 2.51 28.79
C ASP A 43 -9.39 4.05 28.76
N HIS A 44 -8.58 4.71 27.92
CA HIS A 44 -8.57 6.16 27.73
C HIS A 44 -9.26 6.60 26.44
N GLU A 45 -9.92 5.69 25.70
CA GLU A 45 -10.73 6.07 24.56
C GLU A 45 -11.89 6.99 24.97
N ALA A 46 -12.23 7.95 24.12
CA ALA A 46 -13.29 8.91 24.43
C ALA A 46 -13.99 9.37 23.14
N PRO A 47 -15.31 9.62 23.17
CA PRO A 47 -16.01 10.15 22.01
C PRO A 47 -15.38 11.45 21.48
N PRO A 48 -15.33 11.66 20.15
CA PRO A 48 -15.90 10.80 19.11
C PRO A 48 -14.98 9.64 18.65
N LEU A 49 -13.79 9.51 19.23
CA LEU A 49 -12.77 8.53 18.84
C LEU A 49 -12.86 7.28 19.73
N CYS A 50 -13.81 6.40 19.42
CA CYS A 50 -14.01 5.13 20.12
C CYS A 50 -13.90 3.94 19.16
N LEU A 51 -13.47 2.78 19.67
CA LEU A 51 -13.24 1.56 18.89
C LEU A 51 -14.49 1.07 18.18
N ARG A 52 -15.67 1.29 18.77
CA ARG A 52 -16.95 1.00 18.13
C ARG A 52 -17.10 1.69 16.76
N ASP A 53 -16.57 2.91 16.65
CA ASP A 53 -16.83 3.80 15.52
C ASP A 53 -15.61 3.94 14.59
N TYR A 54 -14.40 3.77 15.11
CA TYR A 54 -13.16 3.95 14.36
C TYR A 54 -12.13 2.85 14.61
N LEU A 55 -11.17 2.73 13.70
CA LEU A 55 -10.06 1.78 13.81
C LEU A 55 -9.10 2.19 14.92
N SER A 56 -8.65 1.22 15.71
CA SER A 56 -7.43 1.35 16.52
C SER A 56 -6.18 1.31 15.63
N TYR A 57 -5.03 1.75 16.15
CA TYR A 57 -3.78 1.71 15.39
C TYR A 57 -3.34 0.29 14.97
N ASP A 58 -3.66 -0.72 15.77
CA ASP A 58 -3.39 -2.12 15.41
C ASP A 58 -4.25 -2.56 14.21
N GLU A 59 -5.52 -2.13 14.18
CA GLU A 59 -6.41 -2.39 13.05
C GLU A 59 -6.02 -1.59 11.80
N MET A 60 -5.52 -0.36 11.95
CA MET A 60 -5.01 0.43 10.82
C MET A 60 -3.86 -0.27 10.11
N LYS A 61 -2.97 -0.92 10.87
CA LYS A 61 -1.84 -1.67 10.30
C LYS A 61 -2.31 -2.86 9.46
N LEU A 62 -3.35 -3.57 9.90
CA LEU A 62 -4.00 -4.61 9.10
C LEU A 62 -4.71 -4.02 7.88
N SER A 63 -5.42 -2.90 8.06
CA SER A 63 -6.12 -2.18 7.00
C SER A 63 -5.17 -1.74 5.86
N ALA A 64 -3.93 -1.40 6.19
CA ALA A 64 -2.88 -1.04 5.24
C ALA A 64 -2.41 -2.21 4.35
N LEU A 65 -2.81 -3.45 4.65
CA LEU A 65 -2.53 -4.61 3.80
C LEU A 65 -3.66 -4.89 2.78
N LEU A 66 -4.80 -4.21 2.92
CA LEU A 66 -5.91 -4.34 1.97
C LEU A 66 -5.71 -3.43 0.76
N SER A 67 -5.90 -4.00 -0.42
CA SER A 67 -6.01 -3.25 -1.67
C SER A 67 -7.45 -3.31 -2.19
N VAL A 68 -7.89 -2.27 -2.88
CA VAL A 68 -9.21 -2.24 -3.54
C VAL A 68 -9.00 -1.91 -5.01
N SER A 69 -9.54 -2.76 -5.89
CA SER A 69 -9.44 -2.59 -7.34
C SER A 69 -10.81 -2.48 -8.00
N SER A 70 -10.87 -1.70 -9.08
CA SER A 70 -12.05 -1.63 -9.95
C SER A 70 -11.65 -1.33 -11.38
N ALA A 71 -12.49 -1.75 -12.33
CA ALA A 71 -12.47 -1.16 -13.67
C ALA A 71 -13.05 0.27 -13.57
N SER A 72 -12.38 1.25 -14.17
CA SER A 72 -12.82 2.64 -14.17
C SER A 72 -12.67 3.26 -15.55
N PHE A 73 -13.60 4.14 -15.88
CA PHE A 73 -13.37 5.15 -16.93
C PHE A 73 -12.50 6.27 -16.34
N PHE A 74 -11.67 6.86 -17.19
CA PHE A 74 -10.86 8.01 -16.83
C PHE A 74 -11.39 9.26 -17.54
N VAL A 75 -11.22 10.42 -16.92
CA VAL A 75 -11.71 11.70 -17.48
C VAL A 75 -10.58 12.62 -17.92
N ASN A 76 -9.35 12.36 -17.52
CA ASN A 76 -8.14 13.10 -17.88
C ASN A 76 -6.89 12.21 -17.69
N ASP A 77 -5.69 12.78 -17.78
CA ASP A 77 -4.41 12.05 -17.67
C ASP A 77 -4.09 11.55 -16.24
N GLY A 78 -4.82 12.02 -15.23
CA GLY A 78 -4.58 11.67 -13.83
C GLY A 78 -3.33 12.33 -13.23
N SER A 79 -2.80 13.38 -13.85
CA SER A 79 -1.70 14.17 -13.26
C SER A 79 -2.10 14.74 -11.89
N ARG A 80 -1.13 14.97 -10.99
CA ARG A 80 -1.42 15.47 -9.63
C ARG A 80 -2.11 16.83 -9.55
N LYS A 81 -2.18 17.57 -10.67
CA LYS A 81 -2.80 18.88 -10.77
C LYS A 81 -4.10 18.86 -11.60
N ASN A 82 -4.61 17.68 -11.95
CA ASN A 82 -5.74 17.53 -12.86
C ASN A 82 -7.04 18.20 -12.36
N GLN A 83 -7.26 18.25 -11.04
CA GLN A 83 -8.38 18.97 -10.41
C GLN A 83 -9.78 18.61 -10.95
N GLY A 84 -9.94 17.44 -11.56
CA GLY A 84 -11.22 17.03 -12.15
C GLY A 84 -11.53 17.70 -13.48
N VAL A 85 -10.57 18.41 -14.06
CA VAL A 85 -10.71 19.03 -15.38
C VAL A 85 -10.65 17.94 -16.44
N PRO A 86 -11.66 17.80 -17.32
CA PRO A 86 -11.61 16.80 -18.39
C PRO A 86 -10.45 17.03 -19.36
N GLY A 87 -9.79 15.94 -19.76
CA GLY A 87 -8.72 15.94 -20.76
C GLY A 87 -9.26 15.94 -22.18
N ALA A 88 -8.39 16.22 -23.16
CA ALA A 88 -8.72 16.07 -24.57
C ALA A 88 -8.84 14.58 -24.93
N ARG A 89 -9.85 14.22 -25.73
CA ARG A 89 -10.05 12.83 -26.16
C ARG A 89 -8.79 12.31 -26.87
N GLY A 90 -8.33 11.12 -26.48
CA GLY A 90 -7.11 10.50 -27.02
C GLY A 90 -5.80 11.02 -26.44
N SER A 91 -5.80 12.01 -25.55
CA SER A 91 -4.60 12.43 -24.83
C SER A 91 -4.30 11.58 -23.58
N PHE A 92 -5.20 10.68 -23.23
CA PHE A 92 -5.12 9.77 -22.08
C PHE A 92 -5.87 8.48 -22.44
N GLN A 93 -5.64 7.42 -21.66
CA GLN A 93 -6.34 6.15 -21.77
C GLN A 93 -7.79 6.32 -21.31
N ASP A 94 -8.79 5.93 -22.11
CA ASP A 94 -10.20 6.16 -21.76
C ASP A 94 -10.68 5.31 -20.56
N SER A 95 -10.06 4.15 -20.32
CA SER A 95 -10.39 3.26 -19.21
C SER A 95 -9.27 2.28 -18.88
N GLY A 96 -9.31 1.74 -17.68
CA GLY A 96 -8.37 0.72 -17.20
C GLY A 96 -8.81 0.14 -15.87
N VAL A 97 -7.91 -0.60 -15.23
CA VAL A 97 -8.09 -1.06 -13.84
C VAL A 97 -7.29 -0.13 -12.94
N ILE A 98 -7.95 0.45 -11.94
CA ILE A 98 -7.30 1.26 -10.92
C ILE A 98 -7.30 0.54 -9.58
N VAL A 99 -6.16 0.57 -8.88
CA VAL A 99 -5.94 -0.17 -7.63
C VAL A 99 -5.46 0.78 -6.54
N GLY A 100 -6.25 0.92 -5.48
CA GLY A 100 -5.86 1.66 -4.28
C GLY A 100 -4.99 0.80 -3.39
N MET A 101 -3.77 1.27 -3.10
CA MET A 101 -2.77 0.52 -2.36
C MET A 101 -2.09 1.38 -1.30
N VAL A 102 -1.74 0.77 -0.17
CA VAL A 102 -1.18 1.48 0.99
C VAL A 102 0.28 1.09 1.19
N GLY A 103 1.16 2.09 1.23
CA GLY A 103 2.59 1.93 1.50
C GLY A 103 2.94 1.98 2.99
N ALA A 104 4.23 1.82 3.31
CA ALA A 104 4.70 1.87 4.69
C ALA A 104 4.66 3.30 5.26
N ARG A 105 4.10 3.46 6.47
CA ARG A 105 4.02 4.75 7.18
C ARG A 105 5.11 4.88 8.25
N LEU A 106 6.24 5.50 7.90
CA LEU A 106 7.42 5.59 8.78
C LEU A 106 7.62 6.96 9.45
N LYS A 107 6.53 7.74 9.63
CA LYS A 107 6.55 9.05 10.31
C LYS A 107 5.77 9.09 11.63
N LYS A 108 5.31 7.94 12.13
CA LYS A 108 4.60 7.85 13.41
C LYS A 108 5.36 6.88 14.33
N ALA A 109 6.17 7.44 15.23
CA ALA A 109 6.99 6.62 16.13
C ALA A 109 6.13 5.70 17.01
N GLY A 110 6.46 4.41 17.03
CA GLY A 110 5.77 3.40 17.83
C GLY A 110 4.52 2.78 17.19
N TYR A 111 4.11 3.20 15.99
CA TYR A 111 2.85 2.78 15.36
C TYR A 111 3.03 2.38 13.89
N MET A 112 2.09 1.60 13.35
CA MET A 112 2.10 1.15 11.95
C MET A 112 3.41 0.39 11.61
N GLU A 113 3.93 0.53 10.39
CA GLU A 113 5.17 -0.10 9.96
C GLU A 113 6.41 0.40 10.72
N TRP A 114 6.34 1.51 11.47
CA TRP A 114 7.47 1.91 12.34
C TRP A 114 7.82 0.81 13.34
N GLN A 115 6.84 0.06 13.84
CA GLN A 115 7.06 -1.02 14.81
C GLN A 115 7.98 -2.12 14.26
N ASP A 116 7.93 -2.37 12.95
CA ASP A 116 8.62 -3.51 12.34
C ASP A 116 9.84 -3.05 11.55
N CYS A 117 9.70 -1.94 10.82
CA CYS A 117 10.73 -1.43 9.91
C CYS A 117 11.75 -0.55 10.62
N VAL A 118 11.42 0.08 11.76
CA VAL A 118 12.31 1.07 12.39
C VAL A 118 12.84 0.54 13.72
N VAL A 119 14.16 0.59 13.88
CA VAL A 119 14.85 0.16 15.09
C VAL A 119 15.29 1.38 15.89
N THR A 120 14.86 1.45 17.16
CA THR A 120 15.26 2.50 18.09
C THR A 120 15.54 1.94 19.50
N PRO A 121 16.41 2.57 20.32
CA PRO A 121 16.70 2.10 21.67
C PRO A 121 15.47 2.07 22.59
N LYS A 122 14.52 2.99 22.40
CA LYS A 122 13.32 3.06 23.24
C LYS A 122 12.31 1.95 22.93
N GLN A 123 12.15 1.62 21.65
CA GLN A 123 11.16 0.64 21.19
C GLN A 123 11.71 -0.78 21.22
N ASN A 124 12.90 -1.00 20.68
CA ASN A 124 13.44 -2.31 20.38
C ASN A 124 14.13 -2.93 21.59
N THR A 125 13.36 -3.22 22.64
CA THR A 125 13.85 -3.88 23.86
C THR A 125 13.26 -5.28 24.01
N ARG A 126 13.94 -6.14 24.75
CA ARG A 126 13.41 -7.48 25.08
C ARG A 126 12.07 -7.40 25.83
N GLN A 127 11.94 -6.42 26.72
CA GLN A 127 10.69 -6.16 27.46
C GLN A 127 9.52 -5.78 26.55
N ALA A 128 9.79 -5.07 25.45
CA ALA A 128 8.77 -4.71 24.46
C ALA A 128 8.49 -5.82 23.43
N GLY A 129 9.03 -7.03 23.63
CA GLY A 129 8.78 -8.18 22.75
C GLY A 129 9.63 -8.22 21.49
N TYR A 130 10.80 -7.56 21.46
CA TYR A 130 11.76 -7.67 20.36
C TYR A 130 12.83 -8.73 20.66
N GLY A 131 13.42 -9.29 19.60
CA GLY A 131 14.39 -10.39 19.67
C GLY A 131 13.77 -11.76 19.43
N SER A 132 14.50 -12.81 19.81
CA SER A 132 14.19 -14.21 19.50
C SER A 132 13.30 -14.92 20.53
N SER A 133 12.67 -14.19 21.45
CA SER A 133 11.85 -14.81 22.51
C SER A 133 10.64 -15.53 21.90
N ARG A 134 10.53 -16.83 22.15
CA ARG A 134 9.38 -17.65 21.70
C ARG A 134 8.25 -17.70 22.74
N ASP A 135 8.45 -17.12 23.91
CA ASP A 135 7.44 -17.05 24.97
C ASP A 135 6.48 -15.88 24.66
N GLY A 136 5.37 -16.26 24.03
CA GLY A 136 4.55 -15.35 23.23
C GLY A 136 3.33 -14.81 23.95
N HIS A 137 3.22 -13.48 23.99
CA HIS A 137 1.95 -12.73 23.92
C HIS A 137 2.10 -11.36 23.19
N HIS A 138 3.29 -11.05 22.64
CA HIS A 138 3.57 -9.76 22.01
C HIS A 138 3.22 -9.75 20.51
N LEU A 139 2.54 -8.70 20.05
CA LEU A 139 2.19 -8.50 18.63
C LEU A 139 3.43 -8.48 17.72
N GLN A 140 4.57 -8.01 18.24
CA GLN A 140 5.85 -7.95 17.54
C GLN A 140 6.27 -9.31 16.98
N HIS A 141 6.04 -10.40 17.73
CA HIS A 141 6.39 -11.75 17.28
C HIS A 141 5.48 -12.24 16.14
N LEU A 142 4.22 -11.81 16.11
CA LEU A 142 3.29 -12.14 15.01
C LEU A 142 3.73 -11.44 13.71
N TRP A 143 4.09 -10.17 13.80
CA TRP A 143 4.64 -9.42 12.67
C TRP A 143 5.98 -9.97 12.20
N ALA A 144 6.89 -10.27 13.12
CA ALA A 144 8.18 -10.90 12.81
C ALA A 144 8.00 -12.21 12.02
N ARG A 145 7.05 -13.05 12.43
CA ARG A 145 6.69 -14.29 11.73
C ARG A 145 6.12 -14.03 10.33
N MET A 146 5.25 -13.03 10.18
CA MET A 146 4.70 -12.66 8.88
C MET A 146 5.78 -12.22 7.89
N TRP A 147 6.79 -11.51 8.38
CA TRP A 147 7.91 -11.02 7.58
C TRP A 147 9.04 -12.04 7.42
N ASP A 148 8.93 -13.22 8.05
CA ASP A 148 9.98 -14.24 8.13
C ASP A 148 11.35 -13.69 8.60
N VAL A 149 11.31 -12.85 9.64
CA VAL A 149 12.52 -12.27 10.25
C VAL A 149 12.51 -12.38 11.77
N THR A 150 13.66 -12.08 12.38
CA THR A 150 13.72 -11.70 13.80
C THR A 150 13.81 -10.18 13.90
N LEU A 151 12.85 -9.54 14.57
CA LEU A 151 12.94 -8.10 14.84
C LEU A 151 14.06 -7.85 15.87
N PRO A 152 15.04 -6.97 15.58
CA PRO A 152 16.22 -6.84 16.41
C PRO A 152 15.93 -6.13 17.73
N VAL A 153 16.73 -6.48 18.75
CA VAL A 153 16.87 -5.73 20.00
C VAL A 153 17.97 -4.69 19.79
N TRP A 154 17.78 -3.50 20.35
CA TRP A 154 18.82 -2.49 20.43
C TRP A 154 19.70 -2.73 21.67
N GLU A 155 20.94 -3.16 21.47
CA GLU A 155 21.96 -3.32 22.51
C GLU A 155 23.19 -2.45 22.18
N GLY A 156 23.81 -1.82 23.19
CA GLY A 156 24.94 -0.92 22.99
C GLY A 156 24.64 0.21 21.99
N GLU A 157 25.38 0.24 20.88
CA GLU A 157 25.21 1.23 19.80
C GLU A 157 24.08 0.91 18.80
N GLY A 158 23.39 -0.22 19.00
CA GLY A 158 22.34 -0.71 18.10
C GLY A 158 22.88 -1.53 16.92
N PRO A 159 22.00 -1.94 15.99
CA PRO A 159 22.42 -2.68 14.80
C PRO A 159 23.43 -1.90 13.96
N THR A 160 24.46 -2.62 13.47
CA THR A 160 25.52 -2.07 12.62
C THR A 160 24.93 -1.47 11.36
N VAL A 161 25.32 -0.22 11.05
CA VAL A 161 24.91 0.45 9.81
C VAL A 161 25.57 -0.25 8.63
N GLY A 162 24.78 -0.59 7.62
CA GLY A 162 25.23 -1.31 6.44
C GLY A 162 24.05 -1.60 5.52
N ASP A 163 24.14 -2.67 4.74
CA ASP A 163 23.10 -3.04 3.79
C ASP A 163 21.82 -3.54 4.48
N ASP A 164 21.93 -4.17 5.65
CA ASP A 164 20.77 -4.65 6.42
C ASP A 164 20.07 -3.52 7.20
N PHE A 165 20.81 -2.48 7.59
CA PHE A 165 20.32 -1.39 8.44
C PHE A 165 20.79 -0.02 7.94
N LEU A 166 19.86 0.79 7.41
CA LEU A 166 20.17 2.15 6.99
C LEU A 166 20.13 3.12 8.16
N LEU A 167 21.13 3.99 8.23
CA LEU A 167 21.16 5.12 9.16
C LEU A 167 20.06 6.13 8.81
N VAL A 168 19.13 6.38 9.74
CA VAL A 168 18.14 7.47 9.62
C VAL A 168 18.60 8.69 10.44
N ASN A 169 19.02 8.46 11.69
CA ASN A 169 19.70 9.43 12.55
C ASN A 169 20.48 8.68 13.64
N LYS A 170 21.16 9.36 14.56
CA LYS A 170 22.01 8.73 15.60
C LYS A 170 21.39 7.51 16.29
N THR A 171 20.10 7.57 16.65
CA THR A 171 19.38 6.55 17.43
C THR A 171 18.22 5.90 16.65
N THR A 172 18.23 5.98 15.33
CA THR A 172 17.19 5.40 14.47
C THR A 172 17.82 4.71 13.28
N ARG A 173 17.42 3.47 13.04
CA ARG A 173 17.82 2.67 11.87
C ARG A 173 16.58 2.16 11.13
N LEU A 174 16.67 2.05 9.81
CA LEU A 174 15.66 1.37 8.99
C LEU A 174 16.15 -0.05 8.73
N ASN A 175 15.35 -1.05 9.13
CA ASN A 175 15.55 -2.45 8.80
C ASN A 175 15.17 -2.70 7.34
N VAL A 176 16.17 -2.99 6.50
CA VAL A 176 15.99 -3.12 5.05
C VAL A 176 15.18 -4.35 4.70
N ALA A 177 15.46 -5.50 5.33
CA ALA A 177 14.75 -6.75 5.06
C ALA A 177 13.25 -6.62 5.31
N VAL A 178 12.84 -6.06 6.45
CA VAL A 178 11.42 -5.89 6.80
C VAL A 178 10.73 -4.88 5.88
N TYR A 179 11.40 -3.76 5.56
CA TYR A 179 10.86 -2.79 4.62
C TYR A 179 10.61 -3.41 3.24
N LYS A 180 11.60 -4.16 2.72
CA LYS A 180 11.49 -4.85 1.43
C LYS A 180 10.38 -5.89 1.48
N ALA A 181 10.30 -6.74 2.49
CA ALA A 181 9.23 -7.73 2.64
C ALA A 181 7.82 -7.09 2.61
N ARG A 182 7.65 -5.96 3.31
CA ARG A 182 6.37 -5.22 3.33
C ARG A 182 6.01 -4.63 1.95
N MET A 183 7.00 -4.17 1.18
CA MET A 183 6.78 -3.64 -0.18
C MET A 183 6.61 -4.76 -1.21
N GLN A 184 7.33 -5.87 -1.07
CA GLN A 184 7.21 -7.06 -1.90
C GLN A 184 5.78 -7.60 -1.81
N LEU A 185 5.21 -7.75 -0.62
CA LEU A 185 3.82 -8.20 -0.45
C LEU A 185 2.81 -7.31 -1.22
N ALA A 186 3.02 -6.00 -1.23
CA ALA A 186 2.19 -5.08 -1.99
C ALA A 186 2.39 -5.30 -3.51
N ALA A 187 3.64 -5.40 -3.96
CA ALA A 187 3.96 -5.66 -5.36
C ALA A 187 3.37 -6.98 -5.87
N GLU A 188 3.50 -8.08 -5.11
CA GLU A 188 2.92 -9.38 -5.44
C GLU A 188 1.40 -9.32 -5.57
N THR A 189 0.74 -8.56 -4.68
CA THR A 189 -0.71 -8.32 -4.75
C THR A 189 -1.09 -7.60 -6.04
N LEU A 190 -0.37 -6.54 -6.43
CA LEU A 190 -0.68 -5.81 -7.67
C LEU A 190 -0.39 -6.65 -8.92
N LEU A 191 0.73 -7.39 -8.95
CA LEU A 191 1.09 -8.26 -10.07
C LEU A 191 0.06 -9.38 -10.26
N GLY A 192 -0.39 -9.99 -9.17
CA GLY A 192 -1.45 -10.99 -9.19
C GLY A 192 -2.77 -10.43 -9.74
N GLU A 193 -3.19 -9.26 -9.27
CA GLU A 193 -4.40 -8.59 -9.74
C GLU A 193 -4.27 -8.18 -11.22
N ALA A 194 -3.15 -7.58 -11.60
CA ALA A 194 -2.90 -7.14 -12.97
C ALA A 194 -2.96 -8.32 -13.96
N LYS A 195 -2.31 -9.44 -13.62
CA LYS A 195 -2.37 -10.68 -14.40
C LYS A 195 -3.81 -11.18 -14.51
N SER A 196 -4.53 -11.29 -13.39
CA SER A 196 -5.91 -11.79 -13.36
C SER A 196 -6.82 -10.97 -14.28
N ARG A 197 -6.72 -9.64 -14.21
CA ARG A 197 -7.50 -8.71 -15.06
C ARG A 197 -7.11 -8.78 -16.52
N ALA A 198 -5.81 -8.86 -16.82
CA ALA A 198 -5.33 -8.96 -18.19
C ALA A 198 -5.78 -10.27 -18.86
N VAL A 199 -5.69 -11.40 -18.15
CA VAL A 199 -6.22 -12.70 -18.60
C VAL A 199 -7.72 -12.61 -18.90
N ALA A 200 -8.50 -12.05 -17.98
CA ALA A 200 -9.95 -11.90 -18.16
C ALA A 200 -10.30 -11.01 -19.38
N ALA A 201 -9.46 -10.04 -19.71
CA ALA A 201 -9.62 -9.16 -20.86
C ALA A 201 -9.06 -9.73 -22.18
N GLY A 202 -8.35 -10.86 -22.16
CA GLY A 202 -7.62 -11.37 -23.32
C GLY A 202 -6.46 -10.46 -23.77
N LEU A 203 -5.87 -9.73 -22.83
CA LEU A 203 -4.78 -8.75 -23.06
C LEU A 203 -3.56 -9.08 -22.21
N ARG A 204 -2.50 -8.29 -22.34
CA ARG A 204 -1.37 -8.26 -21.39
C ARG A 204 -1.45 -7.00 -20.53
N ALA A 205 -0.96 -7.04 -19.29
CA ALA A 205 -0.98 -5.88 -18.40
C ALA A 205 0.16 -4.89 -18.71
N TYR A 206 -0.18 -3.61 -18.74
CA TYR A 206 0.74 -2.50 -18.53
C TYR A 206 0.55 -2.01 -17.08
N VAL A 207 1.50 -2.32 -16.20
CA VAL A 207 1.39 -2.02 -14.77
C VAL A 207 2.07 -0.69 -14.47
N HIS A 208 1.28 0.34 -14.15
CA HIS A 208 1.78 1.64 -13.68
C HIS A 208 1.94 1.64 -12.17
N VAL A 209 3.18 1.84 -11.71
CA VAL A 209 3.57 1.80 -10.30
C VAL A 209 3.95 3.20 -9.83
N VAL A 210 3.17 3.74 -8.88
CA VAL A 210 3.56 4.94 -8.13
C VAL A 210 4.27 4.57 -6.84
N GLY A 211 5.08 5.49 -6.31
CA GLY A 211 5.73 5.30 -5.02
C GLY A 211 4.73 5.20 -3.86
N LEU A 212 4.60 4.01 -3.26
CA LEU A 212 3.75 3.76 -2.09
C LEU A 212 4.53 4.04 -0.80
N GLY A 213 4.12 5.05 -0.02
CA GLY A 213 4.84 5.42 1.20
C GLY A 213 6.20 6.12 0.96
N LEU A 214 6.57 6.33 -0.31
CA LEU A 214 7.76 7.08 -0.69
C LEU A 214 7.55 8.60 -0.62
N GLY A 215 6.36 9.09 -0.28
CA GLY A 215 6.13 10.54 -0.13
C GLY A 215 6.65 11.07 1.22
N VAL A 216 5.81 11.86 1.87
CA VAL A 216 6.04 12.36 3.23
C VAL A 216 6.22 11.26 4.28
N TRP A 217 5.87 10.02 3.94
CA TRP A 217 5.93 8.85 4.82
C TRP A 217 7.31 8.19 4.91
N ARG A 218 8.26 8.51 4.02
CA ARG A 218 9.59 7.88 3.99
C ARG A 218 10.46 8.26 5.20
N ALA A 219 11.25 7.32 5.71
CA ALA A 219 12.33 7.52 6.66
C ALA A 219 13.65 7.94 5.97
N SER A 220 13.95 7.44 4.77
CA SER A 220 15.20 7.69 4.04
C SER A 220 14.97 7.82 2.53
N PRO A 221 15.73 8.67 1.80
CA PRO A 221 15.71 8.71 0.33
C PRO A 221 16.07 7.38 -0.33
N ARG A 222 16.91 6.55 0.31
CA ARG A 222 17.30 5.22 -0.20
C ARG A 222 16.13 4.24 -0.33
N GLN A 223 14.96 4.56 0.25
CA GLN A 223 13.76 3.75 0.09
C GLN A 223 13.26 3.64 -1.34
N ASP A 224 13.59 4.59 -2.23
CA ASP A 224 13.19 4.54 -3.64
C ASP A 224 13.84 3.34 -4.33
N ALA A 225 15.15 3.12 -4.12
CA ALA A 225 15.87 1.95 -4.61
C ALA A 225 15.39 0.65 -3.95
N LEU A 226 15.26 0.63 -2.61
CA LEU A 226 14.77 -0.56 -1.88
C LEU A 226 13.35 -0.96 -2.28
N PHE A 227 12.50 0.02 -2.60
CA PHE A 227 11.15 -0.23 -3.11
C PHE A 227 11.23 -0.96 -4.45
N VAL A 228 11.99 -0.44 -5.41
CA VAL A 228 12.13 -1.05 -6.73
C VAL A 228 12.81 -2.43 -6.67
N GLU A 229 13.77 -2.62 -5.77
CA GLU A 229 14.33 -3.96 -5.52
C GLU A 229 13.27 -4.93 -4.99
N ALA A 230 12.43 -4.52 -4.04
CA ALA A 230 11.35 -5.38 -3.53
C ALA A 230 10.33 -5.75 -4.63
N TRP A 231 10.12 -4.86 -5.60
CA TRP A 231 9.36 -5.19 -6.81
C TRP A 231 10.08 -6.20 -7.70
N GLY A 232 11.40 -6.09 -7.86
CA GLY A 232 12.20 -7.07 -8.56
C GLY A 232 12.15 -8.46 -7.92
N ASP A 233 12.17 -8.51 -6.59
CA ASP A 233 11.95 -9.73 -5.82
C ASP A 233 10.54 -10.29 -6.06
N ALA A 234 9.51 -9.43 -6.10
CA ALA A 234 8.13 -9.82 -6.42
C ALA A 234 7.97 -10.35 -7.87
N ILE A 235 8.64 -9.75 -8.86
CA ILE A 235 8.62 -10.22 -10.26
C ILE A 235 9.16 -11.65 -10.36
N ARG A 236 10.19 -11.98 -9.58
CA ARG A 236 10.75 -13.35 -9.51
C ARG A 236 9.84 -14.33 -8.77
N ALA A 237 9.14 -13.86 -7.75
CA ALA A 237 8.32 -14.69 -6.87
C ALA A 237 6.90 -14.96 -7.41
N THR A 238 6.44 -14.20 -8.40
CA THR A 238 5.06 -14.28 -8.91
C THR A 238 4.99 -14.69 -10.37
N ASP A 239 3.84 -15.26 -10.76
CA ASP A 239 3.57 -15.57 -12.16
C ASP A 239 3.21 -14.29 -12.93
N VAL A 240 4.18 -13.78 -13.68
CA VAL A 240 4.07 -12.56 -14.52
C VAL A 240 3.81 -12.86 -16.00
N THR A 241 3.35 -14.06 -16.37
CA THR A 241 3.18 -14.48 -17.79
C THR A 241 2.29 -13.55 -18.63
N HIS A 242 1.30 -12.90 -18.01
CA HIS A 242 0.39 -11.95 -18.68
C HIS A 242 0.72 -10.49 -18.38
N VAL A 243 1.89 -10.19 -17.82
CA VAL A 243 2.40 -8.84 -17.66
C VAL A 243 3.33 -8.53 -18.83
N ALA A 244 3.10 -7.42 -19.53
CA ALA A 244 3.97 -6.95 -20.62
C ALA A 244 4.95 -5.89 -20.12
N HIS A 245 4.47 -4.96 -19.29
CA HIS A 245 5.24 -3.82 -18.84
C HIS A 245 5.04 -3.56 -17.36
N ILE A 246 6.09 -3.13 -16.69
CA ILE A 246 6.04 -2.51 -15.36
C ILE A 246 6.74 -1.16 -15.47
N ASP A 247 6.03 -0.07 -15.16
CA ASP A 247 6.55 1.29 -15.21
C ASP A 247 6.59 1.88 -13.81
N PHE A 248 7.81 2.10 -13.32
CA PHE A 248 8.08 2.81 -12.08
C PHE A 248 8.05 4.31 -12.35
N SER A 249 6.91 4.93 -12.08
CA SER A 249 6.67 6.33 -12.40
C SER A 249 6.87 7.23 -11.18
N TRP A 250 7.66 8.29 -11.33
CA TRP A 250 7.99 9.25 -10.26
C TRP A 250 8.72 8.64 -9.06
N ILE A 251 9.45 7.54 -9.25
CA ILE A 251 10.26 6.88 -8.21
C ILE A 251 11.74 7.19 -8.49
N GLY A 252 12.49 7.62 -7.48
CA GLY A 252 13.91 7.99 -7.58
C GLY A 252 14.86 6.79 -7.64
N ALA A 253 14.62 5.85 -8.56
CA ALA A 253 15.47 4.70 -8.83
C ALA A 253 15.77 4.62 -10.34
N GLU A 254 16.91 4.04 -10.70
CA GLU A 254 17.38 3.96 -12.10
C GLU A 254 17.44 2.51 -12.63
N GLU A 255 17.37 1.53 -11.72
CA GLU A 255 17.41 0.12 -12.07
C GLU A 255 16.63 -0.75 -11.06
N CYS A 256 16.25 -1.94 -11.51
CA CYS A 256 15.60 -2.98 -10.73
C CYS A 256 16.44 -4.27 -10.81
N HIS A 257 17.29 -4.52 -9.80
CA HIS A 257 18.33 -5.56 -9.83
C HIS A 257 19.20 -5.53 -11.10
N GLY A 258 19.72 -4.36 -11.45
CA GLY A 258 20.53 -4.16 -12.66
C GLY A 258 19.74 -4.02 -13.96
N VAL A 259 18.42 -4.20 -13.95
CA VAL A 259 17.56 -3.99 -15.13
C VAL A 259 17.20 -2.52 -15.25
N ARG A 260 17.56 -1.89 -16.37
CA ARG A 260 17.34 -0.47 -16.64
C ARG A 260 16.08 -0.23 -17.47
N ASP A 261 15.77 1.06 -17.67
CA ASP A 261 14.65 1.50 -18.51
C ASP A 261 14.70 0.88 -19.91
N GLY A 262 13.57 0.31 -20.35
CA GLY A 262 13.41 -0.35 -21.65
C GLY A 262 13.95 -1.78 -21.72
N GLU A 263 14.60 -2.29 -20.68
CA GLU A 263 15.15 -3.65 -20.67
C GLU A 263 14.12 -4.70 -20.20
N VAL A 264 14.33 -5.94 -20.66
CA VAL A 264 13.51 -7.08 -20.24
C VAL A 264 14.04 -7.65 -18.93
N PHE A 265 13.16 -7.83 -17.95
CA PHE A 265 13.52 -8.43 -16.68
C PHE A 265 13.91 -9.92 -16.86
N PRO A 266 15.11 -10.35 -16.43
CA PRO A 266 15.63 -11.69 -16.69
C PRO A 266 14.68 -12.82 -16.30
N GLY A 267 14.56 -13.83 -17.17
CA GLY A 267 13.68 -14.98 -16.95
C GLY A 267 12.20 -14.72 -17.24
N THR A 268 11.86 -13.52 -17.73
CA THR A 268 10.48 -13.12 -18.04
C THR A 268 10.38 -12.51 -19.45
N GLN A 269 9.20 -12.00 -19.80
CA GLN A 269 8.97 -11.14 -20.98
C GLN A 269 8.56 -9.73 -20.56
N VAL A 270 8.75 -9.36 -19.30
CA VAL A 270 8.32 -8.07 -18.75
C VAL A 270 9.37 -7.01 -19.09
N VAL A 271 8.96 -5.94 -19.77
CA VAL A 271 9.82 -4.76 -19.97
C VAL A 271 9.65 -3.82 -18.79
N VAL A 272 10.77 -3.42 -18.19
CA VAL A 272 10.80 -2.46 -17.07
C VAL A 272 11.00 -1.05 -17.60
N HIS A 273 10.23 -0.10 -17.07
CA HIS A 273 10.36 1.32 -17.40
C HIS A 273 10.57 2.16 -16.14
N PHE A 274 11.33 3.24 -16.27
CA PHE A 274 11.52 4.28 -15.25
C PHE A 274 11.14 5.62 -15.86
N SER A 275 9.99 6.17 -15.45
CA SER A 275 9.42 7.33 -16.12
C SER A 275 8.85 8.37 -15.16
N LYS A 276 8.25 9.41 -15.73
CA LYS A 276 7.47 10.43 -15.02
C LYS A 276 6.08 10.58 -15.66
N ARG A 277 5.53 9.48 -16.19
CA ARG A 277 4.21 9.47 -16.81
C ARG A 277 3.10 9.78 -15.80
N SER A 278 1.98 10.29 -16.28
CA SER A 278 0.75 10.42 -15.49
C SER A 278 0.04 9.07 -15.36
N LEU A 279 -0.92 8.98 -14.42
CA LEU A 279 -1.63 7.73 -14.09
C LEU A 279 -2.27 7.09 -15.33
N HIS A 280 -2.84 7.91 -16.20
CA HIS A 280 -3.69 7.49 -17.31
C HIS A 280 -3.07 7.80 -18.67
N ASP A 281 -1.76 8.03 -18.75
CA ASP A 281 -1.09 8.22 -20.04
C ASP A 281 -1.33 6.99 -20.95
N PRO A 282 -1.48 7.17 -22.29
CA PRO A 282 -1.75 6.07 -23.20
C PRO A 282 -0.73 4.92 -23.11
N VAL A 283 -1.21 3.70 -23.28
CA VAL A 283 -0.39 2.48 -23.27
C VAL A 283 -0.37 1.80 -24.64
N PRO A 284 0.65 0.97 -24.95
CA PRO A 284 0.72 0.26 -26.23
C PRO A 284 -0.54 -0.56 -26.53
N ALA A 285 -0.90 -0.66 -27.81
CA ALA A 285 -2.01 -1.49 -28.26
C ALA A 285 -1.83 -2.95 -27.81
N GLY A 286 -2.93 -3.62 -27.49
CA GLY A 286 -2.91 -4.99 -26.96
C GLY A 286 -2.55 -5.09 -25.47
N THR A 287 -2.45 -3.95 -24.77
CA THR A 287 -2.24 -3.92 -23.31
C THR A 287 -3.41 -3.31 -22.55
N LEU A 288 -3.66 -3.84 -21.35
CA LEU A 288 -4.59 -3.30 -20.36
C LEU A 288 -3.81 -2.42 -19.38
N LEU A 289 -4.16 -1.14 -19.26
CA LEU A 289 -3.62 -0.28 -18.21
C LEU A 289 -4.13 -0.75 -16.85
N VAL A 290 -3.21 -1.15 -15.98
CA VAL A 290 -3.45 -1.44 -14.56
C VAL A 290 -2.64 -0.43 -13.75
N VAL A 291 -3.33 0.52 -13.13
CA VAL A 291 -2.72 1.68 -12.48
C VAL A 291 -2.90 1.61 -10.96
N SER A 292 -1.80 1.75 -10.23
CA SER A 292 -1.85 1.92 -8.78
C SER A 292 -1.95 3.40 -8.41
N TYR A 293 -2.68 3.70 -7.33
CA TYR A 293 -2.57 4.98 -6.62
C TYR A 293 -2.29 4.73 -5.14
N ALA A 294 -1.47 5.61 -4.56
CA ALA A 294 -1.19 5.58 -3.14
C ALA A 294 -2.44 5.99 -2.35
N TRP A 295 -2.79 5.18 -1.36
CA TRP A 295 -3.89 5.40 -0.42
C TRP A 295 -3.38 5.28 1.03
N ASP A 296 -4.18 5.73 2.00
CA ASP A 296 -3.89 5.62 3.43
C ASP A 296 -4.75 4.54 4.10
N GLY A 297 -4.14 3.76 4.99
CA GLY A 297 -4.79 2.65 5.68
C GLY A 297 -5.94 3.04 6.61
N ASN A 298 -6.16 4.33 6.85
CA ASN A 298 -7.21 4.85 7.75
C ASN A 298 -7.97 6.04 7.15
N SER A 299 -8.21 6.08 5.84
CA SER A 299 -9.08 7.07 5.20
C SER A 299 -10.05 6.43 4.20
N MET A 300 -11.08 7.16 3.79
CA MET A 300 -11.87 6.79 2.61
C MET A 300 -11.05 6.98 1.33
N PRO A 301 -11.40 6.29 0.23
CA PRO A 301 -10.74 6.52 -1.05
C PRO A 301 -10.83 7.99 -1.45
N GLY A 302 -9.72 8.55 -1.92
CA GLY A 302 -9.62 9.96 -2.29
C GLY A 302 -9.11 10.87 -1.17
N ASN A 303 -9.18 10.46 0.11
CA ASN A 303 -8.61 11.12 1.28
C ASN A 303 -8.72 12.67 1.27
N GLU A 304 -7.68 13.38 0.81
CA GLU A 304 -7.64 14.83 0.62
C GLU A 304 -8.73 15.42 -0.29
N TYR A 305 -9.23 14.64 -1.25
CA TYR A 305 -10.35 15.00 -2.12
C TYR A 305 -11.55 15.54 -1.32
N TRP A 306 -11.90 14.85 -0.23
CA TRP A 306 -13.05 15.16 0.61
C TRP A 306 -12.92 16.46 1.42
N ILE A 307 -11.73 17.07 1.45
CA ILE A 307 -11.49 18.37 2.07
C ILE A 307 -11.16 19.46 1.05
N GLY A 308 -11.48 19.22 -0.23
CA GLY A 308 -11.30 20.19 -1.31
C GLY A 308 -9.85 20.33 -1.81
N LYS A 309 -8.94 19.43 -1.40
CA LYS A 309 -7.56 19.41 -1.90
C LYS A 309 -7.49 18.59 -3.19
N LEU A 310 -7.94 19.21 -4.27
CA LEU A 310 -8.06 18.57 -5.60
C LEU A 310 -6.76 18.55 -6.41
N ALA A 311 -5.71 19.19 -5.89
CA ALA A 311 -4.37 19.21 -6.46
C ALA A 311 -3.35 18.85 -5.37
N SER A 312 -2.26 18.16 -5.76
CA SER A 312 -1.03 17.84 -5.03
C SER A 312 -0.84 16.40 -4.50
N THR A 313 -1.91 15.65 -4.23
CA THR A 313 -1.81 14.28 -3.67
C THR A 313 -2.18 13.20 -4.69
N GLY A 314 -1.70 11.98 -4.45
CA GLY A 314 -2.04 10.82 -5.29
C GLY A 314 -3.52 10.44 -5.14
N ASP A 315 -4.04 10.43 -3.91
CA ASP A 315 -5.45 10.19 -3.61
C ASP A 315 -6.38 11.16 -4.33
N GLY A 316 -6.11 12.46 -4.19
CA GLY A 316 -6.90 13.50 -4.85
C GLY A 316 -6.82 13.39 -6.37
N ALA A 317 -5.63 13.12 -6.91
CA ALA A 317 -5.46 12.94 -8.35
C ALA A 317 -6.29 11.77 -8.90
N ALA A 318 -6.29 10.62 -8.21
CA ALA A 318 -7.07 9.45 -8.58
C ALA A 318 -8.58 9.72 -8.48
N ALA A 319 -9.06 10.30 -7.37
CA ALA A 319 -10.47 10.64 -7.18
C ALA A 319 -10.98 11.67 -8.21
N CYS A 320 -10.13 12.62 -8.60
CA CYS A 320 -10.48 13.62 -9.61
C CYS A 320 -10.43 13.10 -11.05
N SER A 321 -9.79 11.96 -11.32
CA SER A 321 -9.55 11.48 -12.69
C SER A 321 -10.25 10.17 -13.01
N SER A 322 -10.92 9.55 -12.04
CA SER A 322 -11.51 8.22 -12.13
C SER A 322 -12.69 8.06 -11.17
N GLY A 323 -13.34 6.89 -11.13
CA GLY A 323 -14.47 6.61 -10.24
C GLY A 323 -14.11 6.11 -8.84
N VAL A 324 -12.86 6.25 -8.37
CA VAL A 324 -12.44 5.63 -7.09
C VAL A 324 -13.18 6.17 -5.86
N ALA A 325 -13.67 7.41 -5.88
CA ALA A 325 -14.39 8.01 -4.75
C ALA A 325 -15.72 7.29 -4.47
N GLU A 326 -16.32 6.69 -5.50
CA GLU A 326 -17.56 5.90 -5.43
C GLU A 326 -17.27 4.40 -5.47
N LEU A 327 -16.49 3.94 -6.46
CA LEU A 327 -16.26 2.53 -6.74
C LEU A 327 -15.43 1.83 -5.64
N HIS A 328 -14.51 2.52 -4.99
CA HIS A 328 -13.71 1.94 -3.90
C HIS A 328 -14.31 2.22 -2.51
N ASN A 329 -15.43 2.93 -2.43
CA ASN A 329 -16.00 3.39 -1.17
C ASN A 329 -17.06 2.42 -0.66
N ALA A 330 -16.79 1.76 0.47
CA ALA A 330 -17.67 0.75 1.08
C ALA A 330 -19.04 1.29 1.54
N TYR A 331 -19.22 2.61 1.67
CA TYR A 331 -20.52 3.22 1.96
C TYR A 331 -21.36 3.47 0.70
N ILE A 332 -20.76 3.41 -0.49
CA ILE A 332 -21.41 3.66 -1.78
C ILE A 332 -21.51 2.37 -2.58
N ASN A 333 -20.39 1.67 -2.76
CA ASN A 333 -20.32 0.43 -3.51
C ASN A 333 -20.45 -0.79 -2.57
N PRO A 334 -21.58 -1.51 -2.60
CA PRO A 334 -21.79 -2.69 -1.76
C PRO A 334 -20.88 -3.87 -2.12
N ASN A 335 -20.13 -3.82 -3.23
CA ASN A 335 -19.14 -4.85 -3.55
C ASN A 335 -17.80 -4.65 -2.83
N VAL A 336 -17.56 -3.49 -2.22
CA VAL A 336 -16.37 -3.24 -1.40
C VAL A 336 -16.65 -3.69 0.03
N ARG A 337 -16.63 -5.01 0.21
CA ARG A 337 -16.97 -5.68 1.47
C ARG A 337 -16.26 -7.01 1.62
N GLY A 338 -16.20 -7.52 2.85
CA GLY A 338 -15.55 -8.78 3.19
C GLY A 338 -16.10 -9.98 2.42
N SER A 339 -17.40 -10.03 2.12
CA SER A 339 -17.98 -11.13 1.32
C SER A 339 -17.56 -11.13 -0.14
N ASN A 340 -16.82 -10.12 -0.61
CA ASN A 340 -16.22 -10.06 -1.93
C ASN A 340 -14.68 -10.06 -1.84
N LEU A 341 -14.12 -10.52 -0.72
CA LEU A 341 -12.68 -10.60 -0.52
C LEU A 341 -12.06 -11.61 -1.48
N HIS A 342 -11.01 -11.18 -2.16
CA HIS A 342 -10.14 -12.03 -2.95
C HIS A 342 -8.75 -12.09 -2.31
N VAL A 343 -8.10 -13.23 -2.43
CA VAL A 343 -6.75 -13.49 -1.92
C VAL A 343 -5.83 -13.66 -3.11
N ALA A 344 -4.78 -12.84 -3.18
CA ALA A 344 -3.64 -13.07 -4.06
C ALA A 344 -2.72 -14.10 -3.40
N GLY A 345 -2.52 -15.25 -4.04
CA GLY A 345 -1.69 -16.32 -3.50
C GLY A 345 -1.13 -17.25 -4.59
N PRO A 346 -0.62 -18.44 -4.21
CA PRO A 346 0.08 -19.34 -5.13
C PRO A 346 -0.74 -19.81 -6.34
N TRP A 347 -2.07 -19.74 -6.24
CA TRP A 347 -3.00 -20.16 -7.31
C TRP A 347 -3.60 -18.97 -8.08
N GLY A 348 -3.03 -17.78 -7.96
CA GLY A 348 -3.55 -16.54 -8.52
C GLY A 348 -4.46 -15.79 -7.54
N VAL A 349 -5.28 -14.88 -8.09
CA VAL A 349 -6.26 -14.10 -7.33
C VAL A 349 -7.60 -14.82 -7.38
N MET A 350 -8.12 -15.23 -6.23
CA MET A 350 -9.39 -15.96 -6.15
C MET A 350 -10.20 -15.55 -4.93
N HIS A 351 -11.51 -15.80 -4.98
CA HIS A 351 -12.40 -15.52 -3.87
C HIS A 351 -11.97 -16.29 -2.60
N VAL A 352 -12.08 -15.66 -1.43
CA VAL A 352 -11.61 -16.20 -0.14
C VAL A 352 -12.17 -17.60 0.18
N ALA A 353 -13.41 -17.88 -0.22
CA ALA A 353 -14.02 -19.20 -0.02
C ALA A 353 -13.31 -20.30 -0.82
N GLU A 354 -12.92 -20.00 -2.07
CA GLU A 354 -12.15 -20.93 -2.90
C GLU A 354 -10.76 -21.13 -2.32
N TYR A 355 -10.08 -20.03 -1.94
CA TYR A 355 -8.76 -20.10 -1.31
C TYR A 355 -8.78 -20.98 -0.04
N ALA A 356 -9.73 -20.73 0.86
CA ALA A 356 -9.89 -21.52 2.08
C ALA A 356 -10.14 -23.01 1.79
N SER A 357 -10.93 -23.33 0.75
CA SER A 357 -11.19 -24.71 0.36
C SER A 357 -9.94 -25.47 -0.13
N ARG A 358 -8.91 -24.75 -0.60
CA ARG A 358 -7.64 -25.32 -1.05
C ARG A 358 -6.62 -25.46 0.09
N VAL A 359 -6.59 -24.49 1.02
CA VAL A 359 -5.63 -24.48 2.15
C VAL A 359 -6.05 -25.40 3.29
N LEU A 360 -7.36 -25.56 3.52
CA LEU A 360 -7.90 -26.36 4.63
C LEU A 360 -8.10 -27.84 4.28
N ARG A 361 -7.70 -28.26 3.08
CA ARG A 361 -7.56 -29.67 2.70
C ARG A 361 -6.15 -30.11 3.02
#